data_AF-A0A359HET5-F1
#
_entry.id   AF-A0A359HET5-F1
#
_cell.length_a   1.000
_cell.length_b   1.000
_cell.length_c   1.000
_cell.angle_alpha   90.00
_cell.angle_beta   90.00
_cell.angle_gamma   90.00
#
_symmetry.space_group_name_H-M   'P 1'
#
loop_
_entity.id
_entity.type
_entity.pdbx_description
1 polymer ?
#
loop_
_entity_poly.entity_id
_entity_poly.type
_entity_poly.pdbx_seq_one_letter_code
_entity_poly.pdbx_strand_id
1 'polypeptide(L)'
;NTLADRQHRAVAGASLGGSAAYRLAFQQADTFASAGMFGSGLVNGDEERVIDWLKGVSGANKTRAFFNSGAQDPLMVERAQAMAEILDRAGVSYELIVDAGDHSYAYWGTHLGEYFRWAAQDW
;
A
#
# COMPACT_ATOMS: atom_id res chain seq x y z
N ASN A 1 12.51 21.57 6.33
CA ASN A 1 11.79 21.94 5.09
C ASN A 1 10.88 20.79 4.69
N THR A 2 9.66 21.09 4.29
CA THR A 2 8.70 20.13 3.73
C THR A 2 8.62 20.35 2.21
N LEU A 3 8.71 19.27 1.43
CA LEU A 3 8.62 19.29 -0.03
C LEU A 3 7.16 19.01 -0.43
N ALA A 4 6.63 19.79 -1.38
CA ALA A 4 5.20 19.78 -1.67
C ALA A 4 4.80 18.82 -2.81
N ASP A 5 5.77 18.35 -3.60
CA ASP A 5 5.53 17.48 -4.75
C ASP A 5 5.14 16.06 -4.34
N ARG A 6 4.59 15.29 -5.29
CA ARG A 6 4.09 13.94 -5.01
C ARG A 6 5.17 12.96 -4.60
N GLN A 7 6.40 13.08 -5.12
CA GLN A 7 7.48 12.12 -4.85
C GLN A 7 7.83 12.11 -3.35
N HIS A 8 7.58 13.22 -2.66
CA HIS A 8 7.78 13.36 -1.22
C HIS A 8 6.49 13.23 -0.39
N ARG A 9 5.41 12.73 -0.99
CA ARG A 9 4.12 12.56 -0.31
C ARG A 9 3.65 11.11 -0.34
N ALA A 10 3.56 10.55 0.86
CA ALA A 10 3.02 9.22 1.13
C ALA A 10 1.79 9.33 2.03
N VAL A 11 0.89 8.34 1.93
CA VAL A 11 -0.17 8.13 2.92
C VAL A 11 -0.15 6.68 3.39
N ALA A 12 -0.28 6.45 4.68
CA ALA A 12 -0.32 5.12 5.23
C ALA A 12 -1.28 5.00 6.40
N GLY A 13 -1.74 3.78 6.65
CA GLY A 13 -2.54 3.45 7.81
C GLY A 13 -2.59 1.95 8.07
N ALA A 14 -3.13 1.60 9.23
CA ALA A 14 -3.30 0.21 9.64
C ALA A 14 -4.75 -0.25 9.54
N SER A 15 -4.98 -1.51 9.18
CA SER A 15 -6.30 -2.13 9.02
C SER A 15 -7.24 -1.26 8.15
N LEU A 16 -8.34 -0.74 8.71
CA LEU A 16 -9.23 0.19 8.01
C LEU A 16 -8.51 1.44 7.50
N GLY A 17 -7.56 1.98 8.27
CA GLY A 17 -6.73 3.10 7.85
C GLY A 17 -5.85 2.75 6.66
N GLY A 18 -5.37 1.50 6.57
CA GLY A 18 -4.64 1.00 5.40
C GLY A 18 -5.53 0.94 4.17
N SER A 19 -6.77 0.47 4.34
CA SER A 19 -7.75 0.45 3.25
C SER A 19 -8.11 1.85 2.77
N ALA A 20 -8.25 2.80 3.69
CA ALA A 20 -8.45 4.21 3.36
C ALA A 20 -7.23 4.81 2.63
N ALA A 21 -6.01 4.45 3.06
CA ALA A 21 -4.78 4.95 2.48
C ALA A 21 -4.62 4.55 1.01
N TYR A 22 -4.77 3.27 0.65
CA TYR A 22 -4.63 2.88 -0.76
C TYR A 22 -5.74 3.48 -1.64
N ARG A 23 -6.97 3.53 -1.13
CA ARG A 23 -8.09 4.15 -1.86
C ARG A 23 -7.79 5.60 -2.18
N LEU A 24 -7.30 6.36 -1.19
CA LEU A 24 -6.95 7.76 -1.39
C LEU A 24 -5.78 7.91 -2.37
N ALA A 25 -4.71 7.16 -2.17
CA ALA A 25 -3.48 7.30 -2.93
C ALA A 25 -3.64 6.90 -4.41
N PHE A 26 -4.44 5.87 -4.70
CA PHE A 26 -4.72 5.43 -6.07
C PHE A 26 -5.69 6.36 -6.79
N GLN A 27 -6.68 6.94 -6.08
CA GLN A 27 -7.56 7.96 -6.66
C GLN A 27 -6.86 9.31 -6.88
N GLN A 28 -5.82 9.60 -6.11
CA GLN A 28 -5.12 10.89 -6.10
C GLN A 28 -3.63 10.68 -6.43
N ALA A 29 -3.34 9.94 -7.50
CA ALA A 29 -1.96 9.59 -7.89
C ALA A 29 -1.07 10.79 -8.23
N ASP A 30 -1.67 11.91 -8.65
CA ASP A 30 -0.97 13.19 -8.85
C ASP A 30 -0.54 13.84 -7.53
N THR A 31 -1.11 13.39 -6.40
CA THR A 31 -0.83 13.92 -5.07
C THR A 31 0.06 13.00 -4.25
N PHE A 32 -0.18 11.69 -4.27
CA PHE A 32 0.55 10.71 -3.46
C PHE A 32 1.36 9.79 -4.36
N ALA A 33 2.68 9.71 -4.16
CA ALA A 33 3.52 8.75 -4.85
C ALA A 33 3.49 7.36 -4.23
N SER A 34 3.06 7.22 -2.98
CA SER A 34 2.99 5.92 -2.31
C SER A 34 1.87 5.76 -1.29
N ALA A 35 1.44 4.50 -1.15
CA ALA A 35 0.45 4.04 -0.16
C ALA A 35 1.05 2.99 0.78
N GLY A 36 0.85 3.14 2.09
CA GLY A 36 1.20 2.14 3.11
C GLY A 36 -0.04 1.47 3.71
N MET A 37 -0.10 0.14 3.70
CA MET A 37 -1.22 -0.64 4.23
C MET A 37 -0.72 -1.67 5.25
N PHE A 38 -0.81 -1.35 6.54
CA PHE A 38 -0.35 -2.25 7.60
C PHE A 38 -1.49 -3.18 8.07
N GLY A 39 -1.29 -4.50 8.03
CA GLY A 39 -2.36 -5.47 8.31
C GLY A 39 -3.61 -5.19 7.49
N SER A 40 -3.42 -4.96 6.19
CA SER A 40 -4.49 -4.56 5.28
C SER A 40 -4.13 -4.94 3.85
N GLY A 41 -5.10 -4.86 2.95
CA GLY A 41 -4.97 -5.25 1.56
C GLY A 41 -6.26 -4.94 0.81
N LEU A 42 -6.50 -5.65 -0.28
CA LEU A 42 -7.69 -5.45 -1.10
C LEU A 42 -8.96 -5.70 -0.29
N VAL A 43 -9.85 -4.70 -0.25
CA VAL A 43 -11.17 -4.88 0.34
C VAL A 43 -12.07 -5.55 -0.70
N ASN A 44 -12.75 -6.63 -0.31
CA ASN A 44 -13.70 -7.32 -1.19
C ASN A 44 -14.70 -6.32 -1.81
N GLY A 45 -14.84 -6.36 -3.13
CA GLY A 45 -15.69 -5.45 -3.90
C GLY A 45 -14.99 -4.18 -4.39
N ASP A 46 -13.69 -4.01 -4.14
CA ASP A 46 -12.89 -2.92 -4.70
C ASP A 46 -12.08 -3.31 -5.95
N GLU A 47 -12.10 -4.58 -6.36
CA GLU A 47 -11.27 -5.14 -7.44
C GLU A 47 -11.31 -4.26 -8.70
N GLU A 48 -12.52 -4.04 -9.23
CA GLU A 48 -12.73 -3.25 -10.45
C GLU A 48 -12.32 -1.79 -10.27
N ARG A 49 -12.59 -1.20 -9.10
CA ARG A 49 -12.25 0.20 -8.81
C ARG A 49 -10.74 0.40 -8.78
N VAL A 50 -10.01 -0.48 -8.09
CA VAL A 50 -8.55 -0.41 -8.00
C VAL A 50 -7.95 -0.58 -9.40
N ILE A 51 -8.43 -1.55 -10.17
CA ILE A 51 -7.99 -1.75 -11.55
C ILE A 51 -8.21 -0.48 -12.39
N ASP A 52 -9.37 0.15 -12.29
CA ASP A 52 -9.70 1.35 -13.07
C ASP A 52 -8.88 2.57 -12.66
N TRP A 53 -8.66 2.79 -11.36
CA TRP A 53 -7.77 3.85 -10.87
C TRP A 53 -6.34 3.67 -11.37
N LEU A 54 -5.82 2.43 -11.34
CA LEU A 54 -4.46 2.14 -11.79
C LEU A 54 -4.29 2.26 -13.31
N LYS A 55 -5.32 1.90 -14.11
CA LYS A 55 -5.31 2.09 -15.57
C LYS A 55 -5.25 3.57 -15.96
N GLY A 56 -5.83 4.45 -15.15
CA GLY A 56 -5.84 5.90 -15.38
C GLY A 56 -4.47 6.57 -15.27
N VAL A 57 -3.45 5.85 -14.80
CA VAL A 57 -2.13 6.41 -14.49
C VAL A 57 -1.03 5.65 -15.25
N SER A 58 -0.22 6.39 -16.02
CA SER A 58 0.83 5.80 -16.86
C SER A 58 2.25 6.09 -16.35
N GLY A 59 3.17 5.18 -16.67
CA GLY A 59 4.60 5.36 -16.45
C GLY A 59 5.00 5.66 -15.00
N ALA A 60 5.90 6.64 -14.83
CA ALA A 60 6.47 7.05 -13.54
C ALA A 60 5.46 7.69 -12.57
N ASN A 61 4.23 7.96 -13.01
CA ASN A 61 3.20 8.56 -12.17
C ASN A 61 2.44 7.57 -11.30
N LYS A 62 2.59 6.25 -11.55
CA LYS A 62 1.91 5.22 -10.76
C LYS A 62 2.29 5.30 -9.28
N THR A 63 1.28 5.31 -8.42
CA THR A 63 1.43 5.24 -6.97
C THR A 63 1.95 3.86 -6.58
N ARG A 64 3.13 3.76 -5.95
CA ARG A 64 3.64 2.48 -5.44
C ARG A 64 2.99 2.11 -4.12
N ALA A 65 3.13 0.85 -3.72
CA ALA A 65 2.52 0.33 -2.51
C ALA A 65 3.55 -0.33 -1.57
N PHE A 66 3.37 -0.16 -0.28
CA PHE A 66 4.02 -0.96 0.76
C PHE A 66 2.93 -1.56 1.63
N PHE A 67 3.01 -2.83 1.93
CA PHE A 67 2.02 -3.46 2.80
C PHE A 67 2.60 -4.64 3.54
N ASN A 68 2.00 -4.91 4.70
CA ASN A 68 2.36 -6.08 5.49
C ASN A 68 1.14 -6.81 6.02
N SER A 69 1.32 -8.08 6.33
CA SER A 69 0.32 -8.89 7.01
C SER A 69 0.99 -9.86 7.97
N GLY A 70 0.43 -10.03 9.16
CA GLY A 70 0.87 -11.07 10.06
C GLY A 70 0.43 -12.43 9.53
N ALA A 71 1.32 -13.42 9.53
CA ALA A 71 1.05 -14.77 9.02
C ALA A 71 -0.03 -15.51 9.82
N GLN A 72 -0.32 -15.09 11.05
CA GLN A 72 -1.40 -15.61 11.88
C GLN A 72 -2.75 -14.91 11.64
N ASP A 73 -2.81 -13.94 10.73
CA ASP A 73 -4.06 -13.37 10.21
C ASP A 73 -4.31 -13.83 8.76
N PRO A 74 -4.97 -14.98 8.56
CA PRO A 74 -5.18 -15.54 7.23
C PRO A 74 -6.04 -14.63 6.32
N LEU A 75 -6.97 -13.85 6.91
CA LEU A 75 -7.81 -12.95 6.13
C LEU A 75 -7.00 -11.78 5.57
N MET A 76 -6.13 -11.17 6.37
CA MET A 76 -5.28 -10.09 5.88
C MET A 76 -4.20 -10.60 4.92
N VAL A 77 -3.69 -11.82 5.10
CA VAL A 77 -2.77 -12.45 4.14
C VAL A 77 -3.44 -12.61 2.77
N GLU A 78 -4.65 -13.15 2.73
CA GLU A 78 -5.43 -13.30 1.50
C GLU A 78 -5.64 -11.95 0.79
N ARG A 79 -6.06 -10.93 1.55
CA ARG A 79 -6.28 -9.59 1.01
C ARG A 79 -5.02 -8.91 0.49
N ALA A 80 -3.90 -9.12 1.19
CA ALA A 80 -2.60 -8.60 0.79
C ALA A 80 -2.15 -9.25 -0.53
N GLN A 81 -2.28 -10.57 -0.65
CA GLN A 81 -1.97 -11.31 -1.87
C GLN A 81 -2.86 -10.88 -3.04
N ALA A 82 -4.18 -10.72 -2.82
CA ALA A 82 -5.09 -10.25 -3.86
C ALA A 82 -4.74 -8.83 -4.36
N MET A 83 -4.32 -7.93 -3.48
CA MET A 83 -3.80 -6.62 -3.89
C MET A 83 -2.52 -6.76 -4.72
N ALA A 84 -1.55 -7.56 -4.24
CA ALA A 84 -0.29 -7.81 -4.94
C ALA A 84 -0.51 -8.28 -6.38
N GLU A 85 -1.43 -9.22 -6.61
CA GLU A 85 -1.76 -9.72 -7.94
C GLU A 85 -2.36 -8.65 -8.87
N ILE A 86 -3.13 -7.71 -8.33
CA ILE A 86 -3.67 -6.58 -9.11
C ILE A 86 -2.52 -5.63 -9.48
N LEU A 87 -1.64 -5.33 -8.54
CA LEU A 87 -0.49 -4.45 -8.75
C LEU A 87 0.50 -5.04 -9.77
N ASP A 88 0.77 -6.34 -9.71
CA ASP A 88 1.59 -7.05 -10.70
C ASP A 88 1.00 -6.93 -12.11
N ARG A 89 -0.29 -7.23 -12.27
CA ARG A 89 -0.99 -7.11 -13.55
C ARG A 89 -1.03 -5.67 -14.06
N ALA A 90 -1.10 -4.70 -13.16
CA ALA A 90 -1.06 -3.30 -13.49
C ALA A 90 0.36 -2.78 -13.73
N GLY A 91 1.42 -3.56 -13.48
CA GLY A 91 2.81 -3.09 -13.55
C GLY A 91 3.08 -1.93 -12.59
N VAL A 92 2.58 -2.03 -11.36
CA VAL A 92 2.80 -1.09 -10.25
C VAL A 92 3.82 -1.72 -9.31
N SER A 93 4.91 -1.02 -9.00
CA SER A 93 5.89 -1.54 -8.04
C SER A 93 5.33 -1.54 -6.62
N TYR A 94 5.61 -2.60 -5.88
CA TYR A 94 5.23 -2.70 -4.48
C TYR A 94 6.23 -3.49 -3.65
N GLU A 95 6.08 -3.39 -2.33
CA GLU A 95 6.72 -4.27 -1.35
C GLU A 95 5.64 -4.88 -0.45
N LEU A 96 5.69 -6.21 -0.30
CA LEU A 96 4.81 -6.98 0.57
C LEU A 96 5.66 -7.76 1.58
N ILE A 97 5.36 -7.59 2.86
CA ILE A 97 5.94 -8.38 3.96
C ILE A 97 4.86 -9.27 4.58
N VAL A 98 5.13 -10.58 4.64
CA VAL A 98 4.31 -11.53 5.40
C VAL A 98 5.20 -12.28 6.36
N ASP A 99 5.14 -11.88 7.64
CA ASP A 99 5.99 -12.40 8.71
C ASP A 99 5.17 -12.91 9.88
N ALA A 100 5.82 -13.59 10.83
CA ALA A 100 5.16 -14.04 12.05
C ALA A 100 4.59 -12.85 12.86
N GLY A 101 3.29 -12.86 13.07
CA GLY A 101 2.52 -11.85 13.78
C GLY A 101 1.02 -12.01 13.54
N ASP A 102 0.22 -11.34 14.36
CA ASP A 102 -1.23 -11.29 14.27
C ASP A 102 -1.73 -9.91 13.80
N HIS A 103 -3.04 -9.67 13.87
CA HIS A 103 -3.66 -8.40 13.51
C HIS A 103 -3.52 -7.35 14.62
N SER A 104 -2.29 -6.92 14.91
CA SER A 104 -2.01 -6.05 16.05
C SER A 104 -1.07 -4.89 15.75
N TYR A 105 -1.21 -3.83 16.55
CA TYR A 105 -0.27 -2.71 16.56
C TYR A 105 1.16 -3.12 16.89
N ALA A 106 1.33 -4.17 17.71
CA ALA A 106 2.66 -4.68 18.05
C ALA A 106 3.37 -5.20 16.80
N TYR A 107 2.68 -5.99 15.97
CA TYR A 107 3.20 -6.46 14.70
C TYR A 107 3.42 -5.30 13.71
N TRP A 108 2.45 -4.40 13.51
CA TRP A 108 2.63 -3.31 12.53
C TRP A 108 3.78 -2.37 12.92
N GLY A 109 3.97 -2.13 14.21
CA GLY A 109 5.03 -1.28 14.74
C GLY A 109 6.44 -1.78 14.44
N THR A 110 6.67 -3.09 14.36
CA THR A 110 8.01 -3.65 14.08
C THR A 110 8.47 -3.33 12.65
N HIS A 111 7.54 -3.15 11.72
CA HIS A 111 7.82 -2.89 10.31
C HIS A 111 7.78 -1.40 9.93
N LEU A 112 7.46 -0.51 10.88
CA LEU A 112 7.33 0.91 10.58
C LEU A 112 8.67 1.52 10.10
N GLY A 113 9.79 1.06 10.66
CA GLY A 113 11.12 1.50 10.23
C GLY A 113 11.51 1.01 8.82
N GLU A 114 10.99 -0.13 8.38
CA GLU A 114 11.15 -0.62 7.00
C GLU A 114 10.33 0.23 6.04
N TYR A 115 9.06 0.48 6.38
CA TYR A 115 8.20 1.38 5.61
C TYR A 115 8.82 2.76 5.41
N PHE A 116 9.33 3.39 6.47
CA PHE A 116 9.92 4.73 6.34
C PHE A 116 11.18 4.74 5.47
N ARG A 117 12.03 3.70 5.56
CA ARG A 117 13.20 3.57 4.69
C ARG A 117 12.79 3.37 3.23
N TRP A 118 11.80 2.53 2.98
CA TRP A 118 11.26 2.31 1.63
C TRP A 118 10.63 3.59 1.06
N ALA A 119 9.82 4.29 1.85
CA ALA A 119 9.13 5.51 1.43
C ALA A 119 10.10 6.67 1.14
N ALA A 120 11.25 6.69 1.80
CA ALA A 120 12.26 7.74 1.68
C ALA A 120 13.36 7.46 0.63
N GLN A 121 13.29 6.35 -0.11
CA GLN A 121 14.19 6.13 -1.26
C GLN A 121 14.02 7.28 -2.27
N ASP A 122 14.98 7.49 -3.17
CA ASP A 122 14.80 8.39 -4.32
C ASP A 122 14.13 7.62 -5.48
N TRP A 123 13.18 8.27 -6.15
CA TRP A 123 12.21 7.66 -7.10
C TRP A 123 12.29 8.28 -8.49
#